data_AF-A0A8S0VWK3-F1
#
_entry.id   AF-A0A8S0VWK3-F1
#
_cell.length_a   1.000
_cell.length_b   1.000
_cell.length_c   1.000
_cell.angle_alpha   90.00
_cell.angle_beta   90.00
_cell.angle_gamma   90.00
#
_symmetry.space_group_name_H-M   'P 1'
#
loop_
_entity.id
_entity.type
_entity.pdbx_description
1 polymer ?
#
loop_
_entity_poly.entity_id
_entity_poly.type
_entity_poly.pdbx_seq_one_letter_code
_entity_poly.pdbx_strand_id
1 'polypeptide(L)'
;MDSSAPMRDLLASSSTTSGIVMALTKEQLDSIEFICVSRYGILITYSVLIYEWVACFQDEVKLIYRRRWSYVSMAYTLCRYYPLLMWGVVAWSYTFNHTPGICKSAVRPVHALQLPLQLFGQAVMVMRAYVFSERSNLVLAILLSGYGVLVGAVAYLFLTDVPLPVHNPSSPVFLLGKSGCFPDYSEKAFGLRIGLALVSAMLVDSLNLLVVSFYSWKRSRYGRSKLTCFFSKQGLNAFVWMTVSNVITLALYFSQDNGIGVPFVLVISNIFACRIILQLRSGSWQTGTQLSRDNSQMIRDALAKLPPPQDEWAVSVDLSAEDEDDAPLRRSGEV
;
A
#
# COMPACT_ATOMS: atom_id res chain seq x y z
N MET A 1 -42.97 -58.69 8.06
CA MET A 1 -43.06 -58.75 6.59
C MET A 1 -42.67 -57.38 6.07
N ASP A 2 -41.43 -56.97 6.30
CA ASP A 2 -40.22 -57.21 5.49
C ASP A 2 -39.91 -55.95 4.69
N SER A 3 -39.37 -54.97 5.44
CA SER A 3 -38.95 -53.66 4.96
C SER A 3 -37.45 -53.51 5.20
N SER A 4 -36.66 -54.42 4.64
CA SER A 4 -35.20 -54.46 4.80
C SER A 4 -34.45 -54.79 3.50
N ALA A 5 -34.77 -54.07 2.42
CA ALA A 5 -33.97 -54.04 1.20
C ALA A 5 -34.26 -52.72 0.45
N PRO A 6 -33.40 -51.68 0.59
CA PRO A 6 -32.46 -51.38 -0.48
C PRO A 6 -31.17 -50.64 0.01
N MET A 7 -30.51 -51.11 1.08
CA MET A 7 -29.31 -50.45 1.63
C MET A 7 -28.02 -51.29 1.51
N ARG A 8 -28.00 -52.31 0.64
CA ARG A 8 -26.77 -53.07 0.32
C ARG A 8 -26.17 -52.71 -1.04
N ASP A 9 -26.96 -52.16 -1.96
CA ASP A 9 -26.45 -51.80 -3.29
C ASP A 9 -25.68 -50.46 -3.31
N LEU A 10 -25.84 -49.61 -2.30
CA LEU A 10 -25.04 -48.39 -2.16
C LEU A 10 -23.62 -48.66 -1.64
N LEU A 11 -23.39 -49.76 -0.91
CA LEU A 11 -22.07 -50.13 -0.41
C LEU A 11 -21.23 -50.91 -1.43
N ALA A 12 -21.85 -51.48 -2.47
CA ALA A 12 -21.14 -52.13 -3.57
C ALA A 12 -20.57 -51.14 -4.62
N SER A 13 -21.06 -49.89 -4.67
CA SER A 13 -20.45 -48.82 -5.50
C SER A 13 -19.28 -48.09 -4.79
N SER A 14 -19.11 -48.31 -3.48
CA SER A 14 -18.01 -47.73 -2.70
C SER A 14 -16.67 -48.44 -2.93
N SER A 15 -16.65 -49.69 -3.38
CA SER A 15 -15.42 -50.46 -3.57
C SER A 15 -14.73 -50.18 -4.92
N THR A 16 -15.45 -49.70 -5.93
CA THR A 16 -14.88 -49.29 -7.23
C THR A 16 -14.34 -47.85 -7.21
N THR A 17 -14.86 -47.00 -6.31
CA THR A 17 -14.34 -45.63 -6.14
C THR A 17 -12.99 -45.62 -5.41
N SER A 18 -12.69 -46.65 -4.62
CA SER A 18 -11.42 -46.78 -3.89
C SER A 18 -10.22 -47.12 -4.79
N GLY A 19 -10.45 -47.59 -6.03
CA GLY A 19 -9.40 -47.87 -7.01
C GLY A 19 -8.99 -46.66 -7.86
N ILE A 20 -9.90 -45.71 -8.10
CA ILE A 20 -9.63 -44.51 -8.91
C ILE A 20 -8.87 -43.45 -8.09
N VAL A 21 -9.02 -43.45 -6.76
CA VAL A 21 -8.24 -42.58 -5.85
C VAL A 21 -6.78 -43.05 -5.70
N MET A 22 -6.43 -44.26 -6.15
CA MET A 22 -5.18 -44.93 -5.78
C MET A 22 -3.96 -44.64 -6.68
N ALA A 23 -3.93 -43.52 -7.41
CA ALA A 23 -2.69 -43.02 -8.00
C ALA A 23 -2.72 -41.52 -8.34
N LEU A 24 -3.37 -40.68 -7.52
CA LEU A 24 -3.03 -39.26 -7.56
C LEU A 24 -1.57 -39.16 -7.13
N THR A 25 -0.68 -38.80 -8.06
CA THR A 25 0.74 -38.65 -7.74
C THR A 25 0.87 -37.54 -6.69
N LYS A 26 1.89 -37.63 -5.82
CA LYS A 26 2.18 -36.58 -4.83
C LYS A 26 2.20 -35.19 -5.47
N GLU A 27 2.74 -35.09 -6.69
CA GLU A 27 2.80 -33.88 -7.51
C GLU A 27 1.41 -33.28 -7.83
N GLN A 28 0.41 -34.12 -8.11
CA GLN A 28 -0.96 -33.67 -8.34
C GLN A 28 -1.59 -33.12 -7.07
N LEU A 29 -1.34 -33.75 -5.92
CA LEU A 29 -1.84 -33.28 -4.63
C LEU A 29 -1.25 -31.91 -4.27
N ASP A 30 0.05 -31.75 -4.42
CA ASP A 30 0.77 -30.50 -4.17
C ASP A 30 0.25 -29.37 -5.08
N SER A 31 -0.06 -29.69 -6.34
CA SER A 31 -0.64 -28.74 -7.31
C SER A 31 -2.06 -28.29 -6.92
N ILE A 32 -2.90 -29.21 -6.44
CA ILE A 32 -4.27 -28.88 -5.99
C ILE A 32 -4.21 -28.00 -4.73
N GLU A 33 -3.33 -28.35 -3.78
CA GLU A 33 -3.12 -27.55 -2.57
C GLU A 33 -2.68 -26.13 -2.94
N PHE A 34 -1.69 -26.00 -3.82
CA PHE A 34 -1.20 -24.70 -4.30
C PHE A 34 -2.32 -23.83 -4.90
N ILE A 35 -3.15 -24.40 -5.78
CA ILE A 35 -4.26 -23.69 -6.41
C ILE A 35 -5.27 -23.22 -5.35
N CYS A 36 -5.64 -24.11 -4.42
CA CYS A 36 -6.58 -23.77 -3.35
C CYS A 36 -6.03 -22.63 -2.49
N VAL A 37 -4.79 -22.75 -2.00
CA VAL A 37 -4.15 -21.74 -1.16
C VAL A 37 -4.06 -20.40 -1.88
N SER A 38 -3.69 -20.40 -3.16
CA SER A 38 -3.59 -19.18 -3.96
C SER A 38 -4.95 -18.52 -4.19
N ARG A 39 -6.01 -19.30 -4.49
CA ARG A 39 -7.38 -18.78 -4.64
C ARG A 39 -7.89 -18.11 -3.36
N TYR A 40 -7.76 -18.79 -2.22
CA TYR A 40 -8.15 -18.22 -0.93
C TYR A 40 -7.29 -17.01 -0.57
N GLY A 41 -5.97 -17.06 -0.84
CA GLY A 41 -5.06 -15.94 -0.61
C GLY A 41 -5.47 -14.67 -1.37
N ILE A 42 -5.86 -14.80 -2.64
CA ILE A 42 -6.33 -13.68 -3.47
C ILE A 42 -7.64 -13.09 -2.94
N LEU A 43 -8.59 -13.94 -2.52
CA LEU A 43 -9.88 -13.51 -1.96
C LEU A 43 -9.72 -12.84 -0.59
N ILE A 44 -8.85 -13.38 0.28
CA ILE A 44 -8.52 -12.78 1.58
C ILE A 44 -7.89 -11.41 1.35
N THR A 45 -6.90 -11.33 0.45
CA THR A 45 -6.24 -10.07 0.10
C THR A 45 -7.26 -9.03 -0.40
N TYR A 46 -8.21 -9.44 -1.23
CA TYR A 46 -9.26 -8.54 -1.72
C TYR A 46 -10.19 -8.06 -0.60
N SER A 47 -10.59 -8.98 0.28
CA SER A 47 -11.42 -8.68 1.44
C SER A 47 -10.75 -7.67 2.37
N VAL A 48 -9.44 -7.82 2.61
CA VAL A 48 -8.64 -6.87 3.39
C VAL A 48 -8.57 -5.50 2.71
N LEU A 49 -8.41 -5.46 1.38
CA LEU A 49 -8.41 -4.21 0.63
C LEU A 49 -9.75 -3.46 0.71
N ILE A 50 -10.87 -4.18 0.60
CA ILE A 50 -12.21 -3.61 0.76
C ILE A 50 -12.42 -3.13 2.19
N TYR A 51 -12.03 -3.93 3.18
CA TYR A 51 -12.14 -3.58 4.60
C TYR A 51 -11.38 -2.28 4.92
N GLU A 52 -10.11 -2.18 4.52
CA GLU A 52 -9.32 -0.97 4.71
C GLU A 52 -9.92 0.22 3.96
N TRP A 53 -10.48 0.00 2.77
CA TRP A 53 -11.17 1.05 2.02
C TRP A 53 -12.40 1.57 2.79
N VAL A 54 -13.25 0.70 3.33
CA VAL A 54 -14.41 1.11 4.12
C VAL A 54 -13.99 1.81 5.41
N ALA A 55 -13.02 1.23 6.14
CA ALA A 55 -12.56 1.75 7.42
C ALA A 55 -11.96 3.16 7.30
N CYS A 56 -11.25 3.45 6.20
CA CYS A 56 -10.61 4.75 5.98
C CYS A 56 -11.46 5.73 5.15
N PHE A 57 -12.70 5.41 4.79
CA PHE A 57 -13.51 6.22 3.88
C PHE A 57 -13.88 7.59 4.48
N GLN A 58 -14.28 7.64 5.76
CA GLN A 58 -14.67 8.90 6.41
C GLN A 58 -13.51 9.91 6.48
N ASP A 59 -12.32 9.43 6.88
CA ASP A 59 -11.11 10.25 6.93
C ASP A 59 -10.70 10.73 5.54
N GLU A 60 -10.88 9.89 4.52
CA GLU A 60 -10.58 10.25 3.14
C GLU A 60 -11.48 11.37 2.62
N VAL A 61 -12.80 11.27 2.83
CA VAL A 61 -13.76 12.34 2.47
C VAL A 61 -13.39 13.65 3.15
N LYS A 62 -13.03 13.60 4.44
CA LYS A 62 -12.65 14.78 5.20
C LYS A 62 -11.32 15.38 4.77
N LEU A 63 -10.29 14.57 4.54
CA LEU A 63 -8.90 15.02 4.38
C LEU A 63 -8.43 15.15 2.92
N ILE A 64 -9.05 14.43 1.99
CA ILE A 64 -8.67 14.41 0.57
C ILE A 64 -9.70 15.16 -0.26
N TYR A 65 -10.97 14.74 -0.24
CA TYR A 65 -11.98 15.23 -1.17
C TYR A 65 -12.41 16.68 -0.93
N ARG A 66 -12.44 17.14 0.32
CA ARG A 66 -12.80 18.54 0.64
C ARG A 66 -11.71 19.55 0.33
N ARG A 67 -10.49 19.11 -0.03
CA ARG A 67 -9.33 19.98 -0.23
C ARG A 67 -9.07 20.18 -1.73
N ARG A 68 -8.41 21.29 -2.08
CA ARG A 68 -7.89 21.50 -3.44
C ARG A 68 -7.01 20.32 -3.86
N TRP A 69 -7.26 19.80 -5.05
CA TRP A 69 -6.50 18.69 -5.62
C TRP A 69 -5.02 19.07 -5.74
N SER A 70 -4.16 18.19 -5.24
CA SER A 70 -2.71 18.32 -5.30
C SER A 70 -2.13 17.06 -5.92
N TYR A 71 -0.89 17.10 -6.42
CA TYR A 71 -0.20 15.93 -6.95
C TYR A 71 -0.18 14.75 -5.96
N VAL A 72 -0.04 15.04 -4.66
CA VAL A 72 -0.12 14.02 -3.59
C VAL A 72 -1.51 13.40 -3.49
N SER A 73 -2.58 14.17 -3.73
CA SER A 73 -3.96 13.65 -3.71
C SER A 73 -4.25 12.78 -4.93
N MET A 74 -3.70 13.14 -6.09
CA MET A 74 -3.78 12.31 -7.30
C MET A 74 -3.02 10.98 -7.10
N ALA A 75 -1.76 11.03 -6.65
CA ALA A 75 -0.97 9.83 -6.37
C ALA A 75 -1.64 8.92 -5.33
N TYR A 76 -2.21 9.51 -4.28
CA TYR A 76 -3.00 8.80 -3.29
C TYR A 76 -4.23 8.10 -3.90
N THR A 77 -5.00 8.83 -4.72
CA THR A 77 -6.21 8.29 -5.37
C THR A 77 -5.85 7.13 -6.29
N LEU A 78 -4.78 7.26 -7.08
CA LEU A 78 -4.28 6.18 -7.92
C LEU A 78 -3.83 4.97 -7.08
N CYS A 79 -3.01 5.19 -6.05
CA CYS A 79 -2.53 4.13 -5.16
C CYS A 79 -3.68 3.37 -4.45
N ARG A 80 -4.80 4.05 -4.15
CA ARG A 80 -5.93 3.46 -3.43
C ARG A 80 -6.96 2.79 -4.33
N TYR A 81 -7.46 3.51 -5.34
CA TYR A 81 -8.56 3.03 -6.17
C TYR A 81 -8.10 2.10 -7.30
N TYR A 82 -6.85 2.22 -7.75
CA TYR A 82 -6.34 1.33 -8.80
C TYR A 82 -6.27 -0.13 -8.34
N PRO A 83 -5.66 -0.48 -7.17
CA PRO A 83 -5.75 -1.85 -6.66
C PRO A 83 -7.19 -2.30 -6.42
N LEU A 84 -8.07 -1.44 -5.90
CA LEU A 84 -9.45 -1.81 -5.60
C LEU A 84 -10.23 -2.28 -6.84
N LEU A 85 -10.04 -1.58 -7.97
CA LEU A 85 -10.66 -1.92 -9.25
C LEU A 85 -9.98 -3.10 -9.93
N MET A 86 -8.64 -3.05 -10.06
CA MET A 86 -7.90 -4.06 -10.81
C MET A 86 -7.82 -5.41 -10.10
N TRP A 87 -7.88 -5.42 -8.76
CA TRP A 87 -7.88 -6.67 -8.02
C TRP A 87 -9.15 -7.49 -8.25
N GLY A 88 -10.27 -6.87 -8.62
CA GLY A 88 -11.46 -7.60 -9.05
C GLY A 88 -11.20 -8.41 -10.33
N VAL A 89 -10.44 -7.86 -11.28
CA VAL A 89 -10.05 -8.55 -12.52
C VAL A 89 -9.07 -9.69 -12.22
N VAL A 90 -8.10 -9.45 -11.34
CA VAL A 90 -7.17 -10.47 -10.83
C VAL A 90 -7.93 -11.60 -10.13
N ALA A 91 -8.82 -11.27 -9.20
CA ALA A 91 -9.65 -12.26 -8.51
C ALA A 91 -10.46 -13.07 -9.52
N TRP A 92 -11.08 -12.42 -10.51
CA TRP A 92 -11.82 -13.10 -11.57
C TRP A 92 -10.95 -14.09 -12.36
N SER A 93 -9.73 -13.71 -12.77
CA SER A 93 -8.87 -14.56 -13.59
C SER A 93 -8.32 -15.78 -12.82
N TYR A 94 -7.99 -15.64 -11.54
CA TYR A 94 -7.36 -16.70 -10.76
C TYR A 94 -8.35 -17.59 -10.00
N THR A 95 -9.54 -17.07 -9.63
CA THR A 95 -10.49 -17.84 -8.80
C THR A 95 -11.50 -18.64 -9.62
N PHE A 96 -11.99 -18.09 -10.74
CA PHE A 96 -12.96 -18.79 -11.57
C PHE A 96 -12.30 -19.84 -12.46
N ASN A 97 -13.11 -20.79 -12.92
CA ASN A 97 -12.67 -21.82 -13.85
C ASN A 97 -12.83 -21.30 -15.28
N HIS A 98 -11.70 -21.19 -16.00
CA HIS A 98 -11.66 -20.66 -17.35
C HIS A 98 -11.25 -21.73 -18.37
N THR A 99 -11.64 -21.53 -19.62
CA THR A 99 -11.14 -22.38 -20.71
C THR A 99 -9.70 -21.99 -21.08
N PRO A 100 -8.88 -22.91 -21.62
CA PRO A 100 -7.49 -22.62 -21.97
C PRO A 100 -7.34 -21.43 -22.95
N GLY A 101 -8.30 -21.26 -23.87
CA GLY A 101 -8.32 -20.14 -24.81
C GLY A 101 -8.49 -18.78 -24.12
N ILE A 102 -9.39 -18.70 -23.13
CA ILE A 102 -9.58 -17.48 -22.32
C ILE A 102 -8.29 -17.20 -21.55
N CYS A 103 -7.70 -18.18 -20.86
CA CYS A 103 -6.47 -17.97 -20.10
C CYS A 103 -5.30 -17.50 -20.96
N LYS A 104 -5.15 -18.04 -22.18
CA LYS A 104 -4.12 -17.59 -23.12
C LYS A 104 -4.26 -16.11 -23.48
N SER A 105 -5.49 -15.63 -23.64
CA SER A 105 -5.77 -14.22 -23.94
C SER A 105 -5.76 -13.30 -22.71
N ALA A 106 -6.13 -13.81 -21.54
CA ALA A 106 -6.32 -13.03 -20.32
C ALA A 106 -5.04 -12.88 -19.47
N VAL A 107 -4.13 -13.86 -19.48
CA VAL A 107 -2.96 -13.86 -18.58
C VAL A 107 -2.07 -12.63 -18.79
N ARG A 108 -1.77 -12.28 -20.05
CA ARG A 108 -0.89 -11.16 -20.40
C ARG A 108 -1.46 -9.82 -19.95
N PRO A 109 -2.72 -9.44 -20.29
CA PRO A 109 -3.28 -8.19 -19.80
C PRO A 109 -3.44 -8.19 -18.28
N VAL A 110 -3.84 -9.30 -17.64
CA VAL A 110 -3.95 -9.35 -16.17
C VAL A 110 -2.60 -9.10 -15.50
N HIS A 111 -1.53 -9.71 -15.98
CA HIS A 111 -0.17 -9.46 -15.48
C HIS A 111 0.29 -8.02 -15.75
N ALA A 112 0.05 -7.48 -16.95
CA ALA A 112 0.36 -6.08 -17.25
C ALA A 112 -0.41 -5.10 -16.35
N LEU A 113 -1.66 -5.42 -15.99
CA LEU A 113 -2.46 -4.63 -15.06
C LEU A 113 -1.92 -4.65 -13.63
N GLN A 114 -1.11 -5.65 -13.24
CA GLN A 114 -0.46 -5.70 -11.94
C GLN A 114 0.75 -4.75 -11.83
N LEU A 115 1.36 -4.36 -12.96
CA LEU A 115 2.54 -3.49 -12.98
C LEU A 115 2.31 -2.18 -12.20
N PRO A 116 1.23 -1.40 -12.42
CA PRO A 116 1.06 -0.15 -11.68
C PRO A 116 0.75 -0.34 -10.19
N LEU A 117 0.20 -1.50 -9.77
CA LEU A 117 0.03 -1.80 -8.34
C LEU A 117 1.37 -1.75 -7.61
N GLN A 118 2.43 -2.30 -8.21
CA GLN A 118 3.76 -2.29 -7.59
C GLN A 118 4.41 -0.90 -7.62
N LEU A 119 4.14 -0.11 -8.66
CA LEU A 119 4.81 1.17 -8.88
C LEU A 119 4.20 2.33 -8.07
N PHE A 120 2.90 2.35 -7.84
CA PHE A 120 2.23 3.49 -7.18
C PHE A 120 2.60 3.63 -5.70
N GLY A 121 2.57 2.53 -4.93
CA GLY A 121 3.01 2.54 -3.54
C GLY A 121 4.46 3.02 -3.39
N GLN A 122 5.34 2.54 -4.27
CA GLN A 122 6.76 2.89 -4.27
C GLN A 122 7.01 4.35 -4.69
N ALA A 123 6.28 4.85 -5.69
CA ALA A 123 6.33 6.27 -6.07
C ALA A 123 5.96 7.18 -4.91
N VAL A 124 4.92 6.82 -4.15
CA VAL A 124 4.49 7.57 -2.96
C VAL A 124 5.59 7.62 -1.90
N MET A 125 6.31 6.52 -1.68
CA MET A 125 7.41 6.46 -0.72
C MET A 125 8.61 7.30 -1.15
N VAL A 126 8.97 7.24 -2.43
CA VAL A 126 10.03 8.09 -3.04
C VAL A 126 9.70 9.58 -2.93
N MET A 127 8.46 9.97 -3.29
CA MET A 127 8.01 11.37 -3.15
C MET A 127 8.15 11.88 -1.72
N ARG A 128 7.85 11.03 -0.73
CA ARG A 128 7.97 11.39 0.68
C ARG A 128 9.42 11.51 1.12
N ALA A 129 10.26 10.56 0.73
CA ALA A 129 11.70 10.63 1.03
C ALA A 129 12.32 11.92 0.49
N TYR A 130 11.96 12.34 -0.73
CA TYR A 130 12.40 13.60 -1.32
C TYR A 130 11.94 14.84 -0.54
N VAL A 131 10.70 14.85 -0.05
CA VAL A 131 10.21 15.96 0.79
C VAL A 131 10.97 16.04 2.12
N PHE A 132 11.35 14.90 2.71
CA PHE A 132 12.16 14.86 3.93
C PHE A 132 13.60 15.31 3.70
N SER A 133 14.16 15.12 2.51
CA SER A 133 15.53 15.51 2.17
C SER A 133 15.71 17.00 1.85
N GLU A 134 14.81 17.85 2.35
CA GLU A 134 14.80 19.30 2.12
C GLU A 134 14.88 19.68 0.62
N ARG A 135 14.32 18.83 -0.25
CA ARG A 135 14.31 19.00 -1.71
C ARG A 135 15.69 19.09 -2.40
N SER A 136 16.71 18.47 -1.82
CA SER A 136 18.03 18.37 -2.47
C SER A 136 17.95 17.64 -3.82
N ASN A 137 18.42 18.29 -4.90
CA ASN A 137 18.44 17.71 -6.25
C ASN A 137 19.32 16.45 -6.35
N LEU A 138 20.40 16.38 -5.56
CA LEU A 138 21.25 15.19 -5.49
C LEU A 138 20.48 13.98 -4.96
N VAL A 139 19.71 14.18 -3.89
CA VAL A 139 18.89 13.11 -3.31
C VAL A 139 17.78 12.71 -4.27
N LEU A 140 17.16 13.66 -4.97
CA LEU A 140 16.19 13.36 -6.01
C LEU A 140 16.78 12.46 -7.10
N ALA A 141 17.98 12.78 -7.60
CA ALA A 141 18.65 11.98 -8.61
C ALA A 141 18.93 10.54 -8.14
N ILE A 142 19.36 10.36 -6.89
CA ILE A 142 19.60 9.05 -6.27
C ILE A 142 18.29 8.26 -6.10
N LEU A 143 17.23 8.91 -5.64
CA LEU A 143 15.93 8.27 -5.44
C LEU A 143 15.28 7.90 -6.79
N LEU A 144 15.36 8.78 -7.78
CA LEU A 144 14.83 8.53 -9.12
C LEU A 144 15.62 7.44 -9.86
N SER A 145 16.94 7.37 -9.69
CA SER A 145 17.72 6.28 -10.28
C SER A 145 17.35 4.93 -9.69
N GLY A 146 17.23 4.83 -8.35
CA GLY A 146 16.74 3.62 -7.68
C GLY A 146 15.31 3.24 -8.12
N TYR A 147 14.41 4.22 -8.20
CA TYR A 147 13.05 4.00 -8.70
C TYR A 147 13.03 3.55 -10.17
N GLY A 148 13.91 4.08 -11.01
CA GLY A 148 14.06 3.67 -12.41
C GLY A 148 14.49 2.21 -12.55
N VAL A 149 15.43 1.74 -11.71
CA VAL A 149 15.83 0.32 -11.65
C VAL A 149 14.64 -0.56 -11.28
N LEU A 150 13.85 -0.15 -10.28
CA LEU A 150 12.63 -0.87 -9.90
C LEU A 150 11.61 -0.92 -11.05
N VAL A 151 11.36 0.21 -11.72
CA VAL A 151 10.45 0.26 -12.89
C VAL A 151 10.93 -0.69 -13.97
N GLY A 152 12.23 -0.70 -14.27
CA GLY A 152 12.83 -1.63 -15.24
C GLY A 152 12.66 -3.09 -14.84
N ALA A 153 12.92 -3.45 -13.58
CA ALA A 153 12.77 -4.82 -13.08
C ALA A 153 11.31 -5.30 -13.09
N VAL A 154 10.38 -4.43 -12.70
CA VAL A 154 8.93 -4.72 -12.70
C VAL A 154 8.40 -4.80 -14.13
N ALA A 155 8.82 -3.90 -15.02
CA ALA A 155 8.46 -3.98 -16.44
C ALA A 155 9.02 -5.26 -17.08
N TYR A 156 10.26 -5.63 -16.78
CA TYR A 156 10.85 -6.88 -17.23
C TYR A 156 10.05 -8.09 -16.73
N LEU A 157 9.61 -8.09 -15.47
CA LEU A 157 8.76 -9.17 -14.93
C LEU A 157 7.40 -9.28 -15.65
N PHE A 158 6.69 -8.17 -15.85
CA PHE A 158 5.29 -8.20 -16.30
C PHE A 158 5.11 -8.08 -17.83
N LEU A 159 6.08 -7.54 -18.56
CA LEU A 159 5.98 -7.32 -20.01
C LEU A 159 6.71 -8.38 -20.85
N THR A 160 7.61 -9.17 -20.26
CA THR A 160 8.24 -10.31 -20.97
C THR A 160 7.35 -11.54 -20.91
N ASP A 161 7.56 -12.49 -21.83
CA ASP A 161 6.70 -13.66 -21.98
C ASP A 161 6.43 -14.38 -20.65
N VAL A 162 5.14 -14.45 -20.30
CA VAL A 162 4.62 -15.14 -19.13
C VAL A 162 4.37 -16.60 -19.54
N PRO A 163 5.11 -17.56 -18.97
CA PRO A 163 4.93 -18.95 -19.33
C PRO A 163 3.57 -19.45 -18.87
N LEU A 164 2.87 -20.11 -19.80
CA LEU A 164 1.58 -20.72 -19.55
C LEU A 164 1.77 -22.23 -19.44
N PRO A 165 1.16 -22.89 -18.44
CA PRO A 165 1.24 -24.34 -18.30
C PRO A 165 0.61 -25.10 -19.48
N VAL A 166 -0.19 -24.41 -20.33
CA VAL A 166 -0.78 -24.94 -21.56
C VAL A 166 0.26 -25.49 -22.54
N HIS A 167 1.50 -25.03 -22.48
CA HIS A 167 2.57 -25.53 -23.35
C HIS A 167 3.16 -26.88 -22.90
N ASN A 168 2.83 -27.34 -21.69
CA ASN A 168 3.30 -28.61 -21.18
C ASN A 168 2.12 -29.55 -20.92
N PRO A 169 1.77 -30.47 -21.84
CA PRO A 169 0.61 -31.35 -21.70
C PRO A 169 0.71 -32.33 -20.52
N SER A 170 1.90 -32.45 -19.90
CA SER A 170 2.10 -33.21 -18.67
C SER A 170 1.74 -32.44 -17.40
N SER A 171 1.39 -31.15 -17.49
CA SER A 171 1.00 -30.34 -16.34
C SER A 171 -0.25 -30.94 -15.66
N PRO A 172 -0.19 -31.31 -14.37
CA PRO A 172 -1.33 -31.86 -13.64
C PRO A 172 -2.50 -30.87 -13.56
N VAL A 173 -2.23 -29.56 -13.67
CA VAL A 173 -3.24 -28.49 -13.67
C VAL A 173 -4.14 -28.57 -14.92
N PHE A 174 -3.59 -28.97 -16.06
CA PHE A 174 -4.34 -29.11 -17.31
C PHE A 174 -5.31 -30.30 -17.25
N LEU A 175 -4.92 -31.39 -16.58
CA LEU A 175 -5.75 -32.60 -16.43
C LEU A 175 -7.03 -32.36 -15.64
N LEU A 176 -7.05 -31.36 -14.75
CA LEU A 176 -8.26 -30.95 -14.02
C LEU A 176 -9.29 -30.22 -14.92
N GLY A 177 -8.91 -29.83 -16.15
CA GLY A 177 -9.78 -29.31 -17.21
C GLY A 177 -10.46 -27.96 -16.95
N LYS A 178 -10.49 -27.49 -15.70
CA LYS A 178 -11.19 -26.28 -15.23
C LYS A 178 -10.45 -25.69 -14.01
N SER A 179 -9.47 -24.84 -14.24
CA SER A 179 -8.76 -24.08 -13.21
C SER A 179 -8.74 -22.58 -13.51
N GLY A 180 -8.21 -21.78 -12.57
CA GLY A 180 -7.89 -20.38 -12.82
C GLY A 180 -6.69 -20.23 -13.75
N CYS A 181 -6.48 -19.01 -14.26
CA CYS A 181 -5.40 -18.69 -15.18
C CYS A 181 -4.10 -18.39 -14.43
N PHE A 182 -3.44 -19.44 -13.91
CA PHE A 182 -2.16 -19.33 -13.21
C PHE A 182 -0.98 -19.39 -14.19
N PRO A 183 0.06 -18.54 -14.02
CA PRO A 183 1.30 -18.70 -14.75
C PRO A 183 2.06 -19.93 -14.25
N ASP A 184 2.97 -20.44 -15.09
CA ASP A 184 3.82 -21.56 -14.71
C ASP A 184 4.99 -21.06 -13.84
N TYR A 185 4.87 -21.23 -12.52
CA TYR A 185 5.91 -20.87 -11.56
C TYR A 185 7.08 -21.86 -11.52
N SER A 186 6.97 -23.03 -12.18
CA SER A 186 8.05 -24.03 -12.21
C SER A 186 9.24 -23.58 -13.07
N GLU A 187 9.02 -22.63 -13.98
CA GLU A 187 10.08 -22.10 -14.83
C GLU A 187 11.04 -21.22 -14.01
N LYS A 188 12.26 -21.72 -13.80
CA LYS A 188 13.33 -21.02 -13.07
C LYS A 188 13.55 -19.58 -13.55
N ALA A 189 13.42 -19.34 -14.85
CA ALA A 189 13.57 -17.99 -15.42
C ALA A 189 12.48 -17.04 -14.91
N PHE A 190 11.22 -17.49 -14.82
CA PHE A 190 10.13 -16.69 -14.30
C PHE A 190 10.30 -16.43 -12.79
N GLY A 191 10.72 -17.45 -12.03
CA GLY A 191 11.06 -17.29 -10.61
C GLY A 191 12.19 -16.28 -10.37
N LEU A 192 13.24 -16.28 -11.21
CA LEU A 192 14.32 -15.30 -11.12
C LEU A 192 13.81 -13.87 -11.38
N ARG A 193 12.88 -13.68 -12.34
CA ARG A 193 12.27 -12.37 -12.64
C ARG A 193 11.47 -11.83 -11.46
N ILE A 194 10.68 -12.68 -10.79
CA ILE A 194 9.93 -12.29 -9.58
C ILE A 194 10.90 -11.91 -8.47
N GLY A 195 11.92 -12.75 -8.23
CA GLY A 195 12.97 -12.47 -7.24
C GLY A 195 13.67 -11.14 -7.49
N LEU A 196 14.04 -10.85 -8.75
CA LEU A 196 14.67 -9.58 -9.14
C LEU A 196 13.77 -8.37 -8.84
N ALA A 197 12.46 -8.47 -9.13
CA ALA A 197 11.51 -7.40 -8.82
C ALA A 197 11.35 -7.18 -7.31
N LEU A 198 11.29 -8.26 -6.51
CA LEU A 198 11.20 -8.18 -5.05
C LEU A 198 12.47 -7.61 -4.41
N VAL A 199 13.65 -8.06 -4.86
CA VAL A 199 14.94 -7.49 -4.42
C VAL A 199 15.02 -6.01 -4.78
N SER A 200 14.63 -5.63 -6.00
CA SER A 200 14.63 -4.23 -6.42
C SER A 200 13.70 -3.37 -5.57
N ALA A 201 12.52 -3.87 -5.21
CA ALA A 201 11.59 -3.17 -4.33
C ALA A 201 12.16 -3.00 -2.91
N MET A 202 12.76 -4.07 -2.36
CA MET A 202 13.42 -4.05 -1.06
C MET A 202 14.57 -3.03 -1.04
N LEU A 203 15.41 -2.99 -2.09
CA LEU A 203 16.52 -2.04 -2.21
C LEU A 203 16.03 -0.59 -2.25
N VAL A 204 14.97 -0.31 -3.02
CA VAL A 204 14.38 1.04 -3.08
C VAL A 204 13.80 1.46 -1.73
N ASP A 205 13.13 0.56 -1.01
CA ASP A 205 12.62 0.86 0.33
C ASP A 205 13.73 1.04 1.36
N SER A 206 14.77 0.22 1.33
CA SER A 206 15.95 0.42 2.16
C SER A 206 16.63 1.75 1.86
N LEU A 207 16.76 2.14 0.59
CA LEU A 207 17.29 3.44 0.19
C LEU A 207 16.42 4.59 0.73
N ASN A 208 15.09 4.50 0.58
CA ASN A 208 14.15 5.46 1.13
C ASN A 208 14.28 5.59 2.66
N LEU A 209 14.35 4.46 3.37
CA LEU A 209 14.51 4.41 4.81
C LEU A 209 15.85 5.03 5.24
N LEU A 210 16.96 4.72 4.55
CA LEU A 210 18.28 5.28 4.84
C LEU A 210 18.31 6.80 4.67
N VAL A 211 17.76 7.31 3.56
CA VAL A 211 17.66 8.75 3.30
C VAL A 211 16.85 9.44 4.40
N VAL A 212 15.66 8.93 4.70
CA VAL A 212 14.78 9.54 5.72
C VAL A 212 15.40 9.45 7.12
N SER A 213 16.04 8.34 7.45
CA SER A 213 16.75 8.14 8.73
C SER A 213 17.90 9.11 8.88
N PHE A 214 18.74 9.24 7.85
CA PHE A 214 19.89 10.16 7.84
C PHE A 214 19.45 11.62 8.03
N TYR A 215 18.46 12.07 7.27
CA TYR A 215 17.95 13.44 7.37
C TYR A 215 17.23 13.70 8.70
N SER A 216 16.49 12.71 9.23
CA SER A 216 15.85 12.82 10.54
C SER A 216 16.87 12.89 11.67
N TRP A 217 17.93 12.09 11.59
CA TRP A 217 19.04 12.12 12.55
C TRP A 217 19.82 13.43 12.50
N LYS A 218 20.19 13.88 11.29
CA LYS A 218 20.84 15.19 11.08
C LYS A 218 19.99 16.29 11.68
N ARG A 219 18.69 16.31 11.39
CA ARG A 219 17.74 17.31 11.91
C ARG A 219 17.64 17.28 13.44
N SER A 220 17.69 16.09 14.04
CA SER A 220 17.66 15.95 15.50
C SER A 220 18.89 16.55 16.18
N ARG A 221 20.05 16.60 15.52
CA ARG A 221 21.27 17.19 16.09
C ARG A 221 21.28 18.72 16.05
N TYR A 222 20.70 19.35 15.02
CA TYR A 222 20.71 20.81 14.86
C TYR A 222 19.58 21.55 15.61
N GLY A 223 19.05 20.98 16.70
CA GLY A 223 18.21 21.72 17.66
C GLY A 223 16.83 22.18 17.18
N ARG A 224 16.21 21.52 16.19
CA ARG A 224 14.84 21.86 15.75
C ARG A 224 13.77 21.47 16.79
N SER A 225 12.64 22.18 16.75
CA SER A 225 11.51 22.03 17.68
C SER A 225 11.06 20.57 17.90
N LYS A 226 10.65 20.25 19.13
CA LYS A 226 10.14 18.91 19.53
C LYS A 226 9.04 18.39 18.60
N LEU A 227 8.24 19.30 18.03
CA LEU A 227 7.13 18.97 17.14
C LEU A 227 7.59 18.39 15.80
N THR A 228 8.61 18.98 15.17
CA THR A 228 9.17 18.46 13.91
C THR A 228 9.80 17.08 14.13
N CYS A 229 10.44 16.86 15.29
CA CYS A 229 11.01 15.57 15.65
C CYS A 229 9.92 14.49 15.79
N PHE A 230 8.80 14.80 16.43
CA PHE A 230 7.67 13.87 16.55
C PHE A 230 7.09 13.48 15.17
N PHE A 231 6.84 14.45 14.31
CA PHE A 231 6.32 14.19 12.97
C PHE A 231 7.30 13.35 12.11
N SER A 232 8.60 13.64 12.20
CA SER A 232 9.63 12.84 11.56
C SER A 232 9.67 11.39 12.08
N LYS A 233 9.51 11.17 13.39
CA LYS A 233 9.47 9.82 13.98
C LYS A 233 8.26 9.01 13.50
N GLN A 234 7.09 9.64 13.41
CA GLN A 234 5.88 9.00 12.89
C GLN A 234 6.06 8.60 11.43
N GLY A 235 6.63 9.50 10.61
CA GLY A 235 6.97 9.20 9.21
C GLY A 235 8.01 8.07 9.09
N LEU A 236 9.04 8.05 9.94
CA LEU A 236 10.08 7.02 9.93
C LEU A 236 9.55 5.63 10.26
N ASN A 237 8.67 5.50 11.25
CA ASN A 237 8.04 4.23 11.62
C ASN A 237 7.35 3.58 10.41
N ALA A 238 6.75 4.41 9.57
CA ALA A 238 6.10 3.99 8.34
C ALA A 238 7.06 3.37 7.31
N PHE A 239 8.24 3.98 7.11
CA PHE A 239 9.29 3.41 6.24
C PHE A 239 9.81 2.08 6.81
N VAL A 240 9.97 1.99 8.14
CA VAL A 240 10.41 0.75 8.81
C VAL A 240 9.42 -0.38 8.54
N TRP A 241 8.12 -0.16 8.76
CA TRP A 241 7.10 -1.18 8.50
C TRP A 241 7.08 -1.64 7.04
N MET A 242 7.19 -0.71 6.10
CA MET A 242 7.26 -1.03 4.67
C MET A 242 8.48 -1.91 4.33
N THR A 243 9.67 -1.52 4.80
CA THR A 243 10.89 -2.30 4.61
C THR A 243 10.78 -3.68 5.25
N VAL A 244 10.25 -3.79 6.46
CA VAL A 244 10.04 -5.06 7.16
C VAL A 244 9.09 -5.97 6.36
N SER A 245 7.97 -5.45 5.86
CA SER A 245 7.04 -6.22 5.03
C SER A 245 7.69 -6.73 3.75
N ASN A 246 8.51 -5.93 3.08
CA ASN A 246 9.21 -6.35 1.87
C ASN A 246 10.34 -7.36 2.15
N VAL A 247 11.06 -7.23 3.28
CA VAL A 247 12.04 -8.23 3.72
C VAL A 247 11.38 -9.56 4.06
N ILE A 248 10.28 -9.54 4.82
CA ILE A 248 9.52 -10.76 5.15
C ILE A 248 9.04 -11.44 3.87
N THR A 249 8.51 -10.66 2.92
CA THR A 249 8.05 -11.21 1.65
C THR A 249 9.20 -11.86 0.86
N LEU A 250 10.33 -11.18 0.77
CA LEU A 250 11.51 -11.71 0.08
C LEU A 250 11.98 -13.02 0.71
N ALA A 251 12.00 -13.08 2.05
CA ALA A 251 12.36 -14.29 2.80
C ALA A 251 11.36 -15.42 2.56
N LEU A 252 10.06 -15.14 2.62
CA LEU A 252 9.01 -16.14 2.34
C LEU A 252 9.06 -16.65 0.90
N TYR A 253 9.36 -15.76 -0.06
CA TYR A 253 9.51 -16.11 -1.46
C TYR A 253 10.63 -17.14 -1.67
N PHE A 254 11.82 -16.89 -1.11
CA PHE A 254 12.95 -17.82 -1.21
C PHE A 254 12.80 -19.06 -0.32
N SER A 255 11.93 -19.03 0.68
CA SER A 255 11.73 -20.18 1.58
C SER A 255 10.78 -21.23 1.02
N GLN A 256 9.78 -20.84 0.22
CA GLN A 256 8.68 -21.74 -0.17
C GLN A 256 8.63 -22.05 -1.67
N ASP A 257 9.45 -21.43 -2.53
CA ASP A 257 9.48 -21.58 -4.00
C ASP A 257 8.12 -21.44 -4.74
N ASN A 258 7.03 -21.16 -4.02
CA ASN A 258 5.67 -21.28 -4.53
C ASN A 258 5.02 -19.92 -4.86
N GLY A 259 5.69 -18.79 -4.60
CA GLY A 259 5.15 -17.46 -4.96
C GLY A 259 3.84 -17.05 -4.27
N ILE A 260 3.33 -17.83 -3.30
CA ILE A 260 2.04 -17.63 -2.60
C ILE A 260 1.98 -16.26 -1.90
N GLY A 261 3.12 -15.74 -1.44
CA GLY A 261 3.21 -14.44 -0.75
C GLY A 261 3.15 -13.22 -1.67
N VAL A 262 3.29 -13.39 -2.99
CA VAL A 262 3.38 -12.27 -3.94
C VAL A 262 2.10 -11.42 -3.95
N PRO A 263 0.88 -11.99 -4.04
CA PRO A 263 -0.35 -11.20 -4.01
C PRO A 263 -0.48 -10.34 -2.74
N PHE A 264 -0.10 -10.89 -1.59
CA PHE A 264 -0.18 -10.21 -0.31
C PHE A 264 0.75 -8.98 -0.26
N VAL A 265 2.00 -9.11 -0.71
CA VAL A 265 2.94 -7.98 -0.65
C VAL A 265 2.51 -6.81 -1.53
N LEU A 266 1.98 -7.11 -2.73
CA LEU A 266 1.57 -6.08 -3.69
C LEU A 266 0.47 -5.22 -3.08
N VAL A 267 -0.49 -5.84 -2.39
CA VAL A 267 -1.64 -5.13 -1.82
C VAL A 267 -1.30 -4.48 -0.48
N ILE A 268 -0.63 -5.20 0.42
CA ILE A 268 -0.26 -4.70 1.75
C ILE A 268 0.62 -3.44 1.65
N SER A 269 1.56 -3.43 0.69
CA SER A 269 2.40 -2.27 0.41
C SER A 269 1.59 -1.00 0.08
N ASN A 270 0.56 -1.14 -0.76
CA ASN A 270 -0.32 -0.03 -1.14
C ASN A 270 -1.21 0.41 0.04
N ILE A 271 -1.72 -0.54 0.82
CA ILE A 271 -2.50 -0.26 2.04
C ILE A 271 -1.67 0.57 3.02
N PHE A 272 -0.44 0.15 3.32
CA PHE A 272 0.45 0.91 4.19
C PHE A 272 0.71 2.30 3.64
N ALA A 273 1.11 2.43 2.38
CA ALA A 273 1.36 3.72 1.75
C ALA A 273 0.14 4.67 1.89
N CYS A 274 -1.07 4.18 1.63
CA CYS A 274 -2.30 4.93 1.77
C CYS A 274 -2.59 5.34 3.21
N ARG A 275 -2.52 4.40 4.17
CA ARG A 275 -2.82 4.65 5.58
C ARG A 275 -1.91 5.72 6.16
N ILE A 276 -0.63 5.69 5.80
CA ILE A 276 0.33 6.68 6.26
C ILE A 276 0.04 8.05 5.63
N ILE A 277 -0.46 8.14 4.39
CA ILE A 277 -0.89 9.43 3.80
C ILE A 277 -2.02 10.06 4.61
N LEU A 278 -3.00 9.27 5.00
CA LEU A 278 -4.09 9.76 5.83
C LEU A 278 -3.60 10.19 7.20
N GLN A 279 -2.77 9.39 7.87
CA GLN A 279 -2.25 9.70 9.21
C GLN A 279 -1.42 10.99 9.25
N LEU A 280 -0.57 11.24 8.25
CA LEU A 280 0.20 12.49 8.21
C LEU A 280 -0.72 13.71 7.98
N ARG A 281 -1.77 13.55 7.18
CA ARG A 281 -2.73 14.63 6.92
C ARG A 281 -3.60 14.91 8.14
N SER A 282 -4.09 13.89 8.83
CA SER A 282 -4.88 14.05 10.05
C SER A 282 -4.06 14.71 11.16
N GLY A 283 -2.80 14.29 11.33
CA GLY A 283 -1.85 14.91 12.25
C GLY A 283 -1.65 16.39 11.96
N SER A 284 -1.37 16.75 10.69
CA SER A 284 -1.16 18.15 10.30
C SER A 284 -2.35 19.07 10.56
N TRP A 285 -3.57 18.53 10.56
CA TRP A 285 -4.78 19.32 10.79
C TRP A 285 -4.98 19.69 12.26
N GLN A 286 -4.66 18.77 13.17
CA GLN A 286 -4.82 19.02 14.61
C GLN A 286 -3.74 19.97 15.14
N THR A 287 -2.50 19.86 14.67
CA THR A 287 -1.36 20.49 15.36
C THR A 287 -1.35 22.03 15.33
N GLY A 288 -1.90 22.68 14.31
CA GLY A 288 -1.88 24.14 14.25
C GLY A 288 -2.94 24.80 15.12
N THR A 289 -4.21 24.47 14.84
CA THR A 289 -5.35 25.12 15.47
C THR A 289 -5.64 24.57 16.86
N GLN A 290 -5.39 23.28 17.11
CA GLN A 290 -5.67 22.68 18.42
C GLN A 290 -4.57 23.05 19.42
N LEU A 291 -3.29 22.97 19.04
CA LEU A 291 -2.20 23.47 19.89
C LEU A 291 -2.37 24.97 20.19
N SER A 292 -2.79 25.77 19.22
CA SER A 292 -3.09 27.19 19.45
C SER A 292 -4.25 27.37 20.44
N ARG A 293 -5.31 26.55 20.34
CA ARG A 293 -6.43 26.56 21.28
C ARG A 293 -6.05 26.09 22.67
N ASP A 294 -5.29 25.00 22.77
CA ASP A 294 -4.82 24.43 24.03
C ASP A 294 -3.86 25.40 24.71
N ASN A 295 -2.93 26.02 23.97
CA ASN A 295 -2.07 27.09 24.48
C ASN A 295 -2.89 28.31 24.90
N SER A 296 -3.91 28.69 24.13
CA SER A 296 -4.81 29.79 24.50
C SER A 296 -5.61 29.47 25.76
N GLN A 297 -6.06 28.22 25.94
CA GLN A 297 -6.74 27.75 27.14
C GLN A 297 -5.79 27.74 28.33
N MET A 298 -4.58 27.19 28.19
CA MET A 298 -3.56 27.21 29.25
C MET A 298 -3.22 28.63 29.70
N ILE A 299 -3.10 29.59 28.75
CA ILE A 299 -2.87 31.00 29.10
C ILE A 299 -4.09 31.58 29.82
N ARG A 300 -5.32 31.31 29.36
CA ARG A 300 -6.54 31.79 30.04
C ARG A 300 -6.67 31.19 31.44
N ASP A 301 -6.41 29.90 31.61
CA ASP A 301 -6.50 29.20 32.89
C ASP A 301 -5.41 29.70 33.85
N ALA A 302 -4.22 30.03 33.34
CA ALA A 302 -3.16 30.65 34.12
C ALA A 302 -3.53 32.08 34.53
N LEU A 303 -4.05 32.89 33.60
CA LEU A 303 -4.53 34.25 33.88
C LEU A 303 -5.69 34.26 34.89
N ALA A 304 -6.61 33.30 34.82
CA ALA A 304 -7.73 33.18 35.74
C ALA A 304 -7.31 32.79 37.17
N LYS A 305 -6.12 32.20 37.33
CA LYS A 305 -5.54 31.87 38.64
C LYS A 305 -4.70 32.99 39.24
N LEU A 306 -4.34 34.00 38.45
CA LEU A 306 -3.69 35.17 39.01
C LEU A 306 -4.69 35.90 39.91
N PRO A 307 -4.27 36.37 41.10
CA PRO A 307 -5.11 37.25 41.88
C PRO A 307 -5.52 38.43 40.99
N PRO A 308 -6.76 38.94 41.13
CA PRO A 308 -7.17 40.13 40.39
C PRO A 308 -6.07 41.18 40.60
N PRO A 309 -5.63 41.88 39.54
CA PRO A 309 -4.55 42.85 39.66
C PRO A 309 -4.90 43.82 40.78
N GLN A 310 -4.24 43.64 41.92
CA GLN A 310 -4.01 44.72 42.86
C GLN A 310 -3.04 45.58 42.07
N ASP A 311 -3.50 46.73 41.58
CA ASP A 311 -2.75 48.00 41.59
C ASP A 311 -3.45 49.01 40.68
N GLU A 312 -3.95 50.10 41.28
CA GLU A 312 -3.49 51.49 41.17
C GLU A 312 -2.82 52.03 39.88
N TRP A 313 -2.47 51.20 38.88
CA TRP A 313 -2.09 51.65 37.55
C TRP A 313 -3.34 51.83 36.69
N ALA A 314 -4.20 52.76 37.10
CA ALA A 314 -5.07 53.42 36.16
C ALA A 314 -4.16 54.15 35.16
N VAL A 315 -3.83 53.47 34.06
CA VAL A 315 -3.41 54.17 32.84
C VAL A 315 -4.64 54.99 32.44
N SER A 316 -4.68 56.23 32.93
CA SER A 316 -5.54 57.27 32.38
C SER A 316 -5.11 57.41 30.93
N VAL A 317 -5.80 56.67 30.06
CA VAL A 317 -5.76 56.93 28.63
C VAL A 317 -6.44 58.29 28.48
N ASP A 318 -5.65 59.35 28.51
CA ASP A 318 -6.08 60.69 28.13
C ASP A 318 -6.51 60.61 26.66
N LEU A 319 -7.81 60.39 26.45
CA LEU A 319 -8.51 60.37 25.17
C LEU A 319 -8.68 61.78 24.58
N SER A 320 -7.82 62.74 24.94
CA SER A 320 -8.01 64.16 24.68
C SER A 320 -7.04 64.79 23.68
N ALA A 321 -6.19 64.01 23.00
CA ALA A 321 -5.34 64.55 21.96
C ALA A 321 -5.16 63.55 20.81
N GLU A 322 -5.91 63.78 19.72
CA GLU A 322 -5.52 63.65 18.31
C GLU A 322 -6.79 63.48 17.44
N ASP A 323 -7.62 64.53 17.43
CA ASP A 323 -8.33 64.95 16.23
C ASP A 323 -7.32 65.74 15.40
N GLU A 324 -6.74 65.15 14.34
CA GLU A 324 -6.25 65.82 13.11
C GLU A 324 -5.34 64.87 12.32
N ASP A 325 -5.91 64.17 11.34
CA ASP A 325 -5.47 64.21 9.93
C ASP A 325 -6.01 62.99 9.15
N ASP A 326 -7.25 63.15 8.67
CA ASP A 326 -7.81 62.35 7.59
C ASP A 326 -7.12 62.73 6.26
N ALA A 327 -6.03 62.03 5.92
CA ALA A 327 -5.44 62.06 4.59
C ALA A 327 -5.93 60.86 3.75
N PRO A 328 -6.62 61.08 2.61
CA PRO A 328 -7.08 60.00 1.75
C PRO A 328 -5.91 59.43 0.93
N LEU A 329 -5.44 58.24 1.30
CA LEU A 329 -4.49 57.47 0.50
C LEU A 329 -5.15 56.95 -0.78
N ARG A 330 -4.87 57.67 -1.88
CA ARG A 330 -5.01 57.25 -3.28
C ARG A 330 -4.47 55.82 -3.48
N ARG A 331 -5.33 54.93 -3.96
CA ARG A 331 -4.94 53.61 -4.49
C ARG A 331 -4.78 53.71 -6.01
N SER A 332 -3.55 53.98 -6.47
CA SER A 332 -3.02 53.57 -7.78
C SER A 332 -2.62 52.08 -7.62
N GLY A 333 -3.03 51.11 -8.43
CA GLY A 333 -2.87 51.01 -9.88
C GLY A 333 -1.67 50.10 -10.18
N GLU A 334 -1.93 48.97 -10.87
CA GLU A 334 -0.98 48.15 -11.67
C GLU A 334 -0.01 47.24 -10.87
N VAL A 335 0.28 45.96 -11.18
CA VAL A 335 0.15 45.09 -12.37
C VAL A 335 -0.20 43.67 -11.93
#